data_AF-S2CYQ0-F1
#
_entry.id   AF-S2CYQ0-F1
#
_cell.length_a   1.000
_cell.length_b   1.000
_cell.length_c   1.000
_cell.angle_alpha   90.00
_cell.angle_beta   90.00
_cell.angle_gamma   90.00
#
_symmetry.space_group_name_H-M   'P 1'
#
loop_
_entity.id
_entity.type
_entity.pdbx_description
1 polymer ?
#
loop_
_entity_poly.entity_id
_entity_poly.type
_entity_poly.pdbx_seq_one_letter_code
_entity_poly.pdbx_strand_id
1 'polypeptide(L)'
;MKATTTTLKKIGRLDRPDNNGSAQMFDNPVLERLSRTHISIPIVMFFSISAISLYFAVTSTGISLGIGLLVILAGLLAFTFVEYMMHKHFFHMEPDNSIKDKLQYSVHGVHHDYPRDKDRLAMPPFVSAFYAFIFYVVFTFIMGDFALYFLPGFLFGYAAYLGVHYAVHAFQPPKNFLKILWVNHAVHHYKDPDVAFGVSSPLWDYILGTMPRKDK
;
A
#
# COMPACT_ATOMS: atom_id res chain seq x y z
N MET A 1 2.87 25.04 36.45
CA MET A 1 2.26 24.70 35.14
C MET A 1 2.42 23.20 34.93
N LYS A 2 1.33 22.42 34.93
CA LYS A 2 1.39 21.03 34.47
C LYS A 2 1.59 21.09 32.95
N ALA A 3 2.70 20.57 32.46
CA ALA A 3 2.87 20.35 31.04
C ALA A 3 1.78 19.38 30.60
N THR A 4 0.81 19.87 29.83
CA THR A 4 -0.15 19.02 29.14
C THR A 4 0.65 18.28 28.08
N THR A 5 1.07 17.05 28.36
CA THR A 5 1.56 16.14 27.33
C THR A 5 0.37 15.84 26.43
N THR A 6 0.19 16.63 25.37
CA THR A 6 -0.79 16.35 24.33
C THR A 6 -0.42 14.97 23.77
N THR A 7 -1.22 13.97 24.11
CA THR A 7 -1.00 12.62 23.59
C THR A 7 -1.30 12.68 22.10
N LEU A 8 -0.30 12.38 21.28
CA LEU A 8 -0.46 12.38 19.83
C LEU A 8 -1.44 11.27 19.44
N LYS A 9 -2.35 11.56 18.53
CA LYS A 9 -3.31 10.58 18.04
C LYS A 9 -2.57 9.57 17.17
N LYS A 10 -2.83 8.28 17.38
CA LYS A 10 -2.14 7.19 16.67
C LYS A 10 -2.27 7.25 15.15
N ILE A 11 -3.48 7.53 14.66
CA ILE A 11 -3.80 7.56 13.22
C ILE A 11 -4.84 8.64 12.95
N GLY A 12 -4.60 9.44 11.89
CA GLY A 12 -5.48 10.54 11.50
C GLY A 12 -5.53 11.68 12.52
N ARG A 13 -6.24 12.75 12.18
CA ARG A 13 -6.46 13.93 13.03
C ARG A 13 -7.94 14.16 13.30
N LEU A 14 -8.84 13.57 12.52
CA LEU A 14 -10.29 13.69 12.69
C LEU A 14 -10.82 12.61 13.61
N ASP A 15 -11.77 12.93 14.50
CA ASP A 15 -12.42 11.93 15.36
C ASP A 15 -13.19 10.86 14.58
N ARG A 16 -13.65 11.21 13.38
CA ARG A 16 -14.28 10.30 12.43
C ARG A 16 -13.81 10.66 11.01
N PRO A 17 -13.65 9.67 10.11
CA PRO A 17 -13.29 9.95 8.73
C PRO A 17 -14.31 10.85 8.02
N ASP A 18 -13.83 11.81 7.24
CA ASP A 18 -14.61 12.64 6.33
C ASP A 18 -14.58 12.07 4.92
N ASN A 19 -15.75 11.65 4.44
CA ASN A 19 -15.90 11.02 3.13
C ASN A 19 -16.02 12.01 1.96
N ASN A 20 -16.07 13.32 2.21
CA ASN A 20 -16.27 14.35 1.20
C ASN A 20 -15.12 15.38 1.14
N GLY A 21 -14.19 15.34 2.10
CA GLY A 21 -13.09 16.27 2.20
C GLY A 21 -11.79 15.81 1.53
N SER A 22 -10.77 16.65 1.69
CA SER A 22 -9.38 16.41 1.30
C SER A 22 -8.47 17.18 2.26
N ALA A 23 -7.31 16.63 2.61
CA ALA A 23 -6.28 17.39 3.30
C ALA A 23 -5.57 18.37 2.36
N GLN A 24 -5.10 19.50 2.91
CA GLN A 24 -4.05 20.32 2.29
C GLN A 24 -2.70 19.88 2.89
N MET A 25 -1.80 19.41 2.03
CA MET A 25 -0.50 18.88 2.46
C MET A 25 0.60 19.93 2.41
N PHE A 26 0.50 20.88 1.47
CA PHE A 26 1.49 21.91 1.25
C PHE A 26 0.82 23.29 1.06
N ASP A 27 1.44 24.33 1.59
CA ASP A 27 1.04 25.71 1.30
C ASP A 27 1.43 26.12 -0.13
N ASN A 28 2.49 25.50 -0.67
CA ASN A 28 2.92 25.74 -2.04
C ASN A 28 1.97 25.04 -3.03
N PRO A 29 1.34 25.77 -3.97
CA PRO A 29 0.33 25.21 -4.87
C PRO A 29 0.88 24.19 -5.86
N VAL A 30 2.17 24.29 -6.23
CA VAL A 30 2.82 23.32 -7.11
C VAL A 30 3.05 22.01 -6.38
N LEU A 31 3.59 22.05 -5.16
CA LEU A 31 3.79 20.85 -4.33
C LEU A 31 2.46 20.18 -3.97
N GLU A 32 1.44 20.96 -3.65
CA GLU A 32 0.09 20.47 -3.39
C GLU A 32 -0.47 19.72 -4.61
N ARG A 33 -0.33 20.28 -5.81
CA ARG A 33 -0.74 19.62 -7.05
C ARG A 33 0.04 18.34 -7.33
N LEU A 34 1.36 18.34 -7.11
CA LEU A 34 2.22 17.16 -7.30
C LEU A 34 1.94 16.04 -6.29
N SER A 35 1.34 16.36 -5.14
CA SER A 35 0.94 15.37 -4.14
C SER A 35 -0.32 14.59 -4.52
N ARG A 36 -1.04 15.01 -5.58
CA ARG A 36 -2.26 14.37 -6.07
C ARG A 36 -1.95 13.46 -7.25
N THR A 37 -2.37 12.20 -7.15
CA THR A 37 -2.06 11.15 -8.13
C THR A 37 -3.30 10.33 -8.45
N HIS A 38 -3.69 10.34 -9.73
CA HIS A 38 -4.70 9.43 -10.20
C HIS A 38 -4.17 7.99 -10.19
N ILE A 39 -4.94 7.05 -9.63
CA ILE A 39 -4.55 5.66 -9.38
C ILE A 39 -4.04 4.92 -10.63
N SER A 40 -4.54 5.27 -11.82
CA SER A 40 -4.12 4.64 -13.08
C SER A 40 -2.64 4.88 -13.40
N ILE A 41 -2.05 6.00 -12.95
CA ILE A 41 -0.67 6.37 -13.26
C ILE A 41 0.31 5.31 -12.71
N PRO A 42 0.34 5.05 -11.38
CA PRO A 42 1.22 4.01 -10.85
C PRO A 42 0.88 2.61 -11.38
N ILE A 43 -0.40 2.27 -11.55
CA ILE A 43 -0.81 0.96 -12.08
C ILE A 43 -0.22 0.69 -13.48
N VAL A 44 -0.42 1.63 -14.41
CA VAL A 44 0.11 1.51 -15.79
C VAL A 44 1.64 1.50 -15.78
N MET A 45 2.26 2.30 -14.92
CA MET A 45 3.72 2.35 -14.78
C MET A 45 4.27 0.99 -14.31
N PHE A 46 3.74 0.39 -13.25
CA PHE A 46 4.23 -0.88 -12.72
C PHE A 46 3.96 -2.05 -13.66
N PHE A 47 2.82 -2.08 -14.36
CA PHE A 47 2.59 -3.09 -15.40
C PHE A 47 3.57 -2.95 -16.56
N SER A 48 3.86 -1.73 -17.00
CA SER A 48 4.86 -1.47 -18.05
C SER A 48 6.25 -1.95 -17.62
N ILE A 49 6.70 -1.59 -16.40
CA ILE A 49 8.00 -2.04 -15.86
C ILE A 49 8.03 -3.57 -15.73
N SER A 50 6.96 -4.18 -15.26
CA SER A 50 6.85 -5.64 -15.13
C SER A 50 6.96 -6.34 -16.48
N ALA A 51 6.28 -5.82 -17.51
CA ALA A 51 6.34 -6.37 -18.86
C ALA A 51 7.75 -6.25 -19.46
N ILE A 52 8.41 -5.10 -19.29
CA ILE A 52 9.79 -4.89 -19.76
C ILE A 52 10.76 -5.82 -19.03
N SER A 53 10.67 -5.90 -17.71
CA SER A 53 11.51 -6.80 -16.90
C SER A 53 11.32 -8.26 -17.31
N LEU A 54 10.09 -8.71 -17.49
CA LEU A 54 9.79 -10.08 -17.92
C LEU A 54 10.29 -10.36 -19.34
N TYR A 55 10.20 -9.40 -20.26
CA TYR A 55 10.79 -9.52 -21.59
C TYR A 55 12.29 -9.79 -21.52
N PHE A 56 13.04 -9.01 -20.72
CA PHE A 56 14.47 -9.26 -20.52
C PHE A 56 14.73 -10.58 -19.79
N ALA A 57 13.89 -10.95 -18.82
CA ALA A 57 13.99 -12.23 -18.12
C ALA A 57 13.95 -13.42 -19.09
N VAL A 58 13.02 -13.40 -20.04
CA VAL A 58 12.79 -14.50 -21.00
C VAL A 58 13.83 -14.49 -22.14
N THR A 59 14.30 -13.32 -22.56
CA THR A 59 15.16 -13.20 -23.75
C THR A 59 16.65 -13.18 -23.44
N SER A 60 17.02 -12.81 -22.21
CA SER A 60 18.42 -12.49 -21.85
C SER A 60 18.98 -13.37 -20.74
N THR A 61 18.17 -14.25 -20.14
CA THR A 61 18.63 -15.16 -19.08
C THR A 61 18.51 -16.62 -19.52
N GLY A 62 19.30 -17.51 -18.90
CA GLY A 62 19.20 -18.96 -19.09
C GLY A 62 18.14 -19.66 -18.22
N ILE A 63 17.31 -18.91 -17.49
CA ILE A 63 16.34 -19.45 -16.54
C ILE A 63 15.14 -20.01 -17.31
N SER A 64 14.79 -21.28 -17.05
CA SER A 64 13.61 -21.89 -17.68
C SER A 64 12.31 -21.19 -17.26
N LEU A 65 11.32 -21.16 -18.16
CA LEU A 65 10.01 -20.56 -17.90
C LEU A 65 9.31 -21.14 -16.67
N GLY A 66 9.48 -22.44 -16.41
CA GLY A 66 8.90 -23.10 -15.23
C GLY A 66 9.47 -22.54 -13.92
N ILE A 67 10.79 -22.40 -13.84
CA ILE A 67 11.44 -21.78 -12.68
C ILE A 67 11.06 -20.29 -12.59
N GLY A 68 11.08 -19.58 -13.72
CA GLY A 68 10.68 -18.18 -13.80
C GLY A 68 9.27 -17.93 -13.25
N LEU A 69 8.31 -18.81 -13.59
CA LEU A 69 6.94 -18.74 -13.07
C LEU A 69 6.90 -18.90 -11.54
N LEU A 70 7.64 -19.85 -10.97
CA LEU A 70 7.72 -20.02 -9.52
C LEU A 70 8.31 -18.78 -8.84
N VAL A 71 9.30 -18.15 -9.46
CA VAL A 71 9.94 -16.92 -8.96
C VAL A 71 8.99 -15.72 -9.04
N ILE A 72 8.18 -15.61 -10.10
CA ILE A 72 7.10 -14.61 -10.20
C ILE A 72 6.09 -14.80 -9.05
N LEU A 73 5.63 -16.04 -8.82
CA LEU A 73 4.69 -16.34 -7.74
C LEU A 73 5.28 -16.04 -6.36
N ALA A 74 6.58 -16.31 -6.17
CA ALA A 74 7.30 -15.94 -4.96
C ALA A 74 7.36 -14.42 -4.78
N GLY A 75 7.60 -13.65 -5.85
CA GLY A 75 7.56 -12.19 -5.84
C GLY A 75 6.19 -11.64 -5.45
N LEU A 76 5.13 -12.22 -6.01
CA LEU A 76 3.74 -11.86 -5.68
C LEU A 76 3.43 -12.14 -4.21
N LEU A 77 3.75 -13.33 -3.71
CA LEU A 77 3.54 -13.70 -2.31
C LEU A 77 4.36 -12.79 -1.36
N ALA A 78 5.63 -12.54 -1.70
CA ALA A 78 6.50 -11.64 -0.94
C ALA A 78 5.92 -10.23 -0.87
N PHE A 79 5.35 -9.71 -1.96
CA PHE A 79 4.66 -8.43 -1.92
C PHE A 79 3.51 -8.42 -0.92
N THR A 80 2.64 -9.44 -0.90
CA THR A 80 1.51 -9.45 0.05
C THR A 80 1.97 -9.43 1.51
N PHE A 81 3.14 -10.02 1.80
CA PHE A 81 3.75 -9.95 3.12
C PHE A 81 4.29 -8.54 3.42
N VAL A 82 4.98 -7.93 2.45
CA VAL A 82 5.49 -6.55 2.57
C VAL A 82 4.33 -5.57 2.75
N GLU A 83 3.24 -5.71 2.01
CA GLU A 83 2.00 -4.94 2.18
C GLU A 83 1.56 -4.96 3.64
N TYR A 84 1.35 -6.17 4.20
CA TYR A 84 0.89 -6.32 5.57
C TYR A 84 1.87 -5.70 6.59
N MET A 85 3.17 -5.97 6.44
CA MET A 85 4.21 -5.45 7.35
C MET A 85 4.31 -3.92 7.29
N MET A 86 4.32 -3.35 6.09
CA MET A 86 4.36 -1.90 5.88
C MET A 86 3.11 -1.24 6.43
N HIS A 87 1.93 -1.82 6.18
CA HIS A 87 0.68 -1.26 6.66
C HIS A 87 0.63 -1.26 8.19
N LYS A 88 0.94 -2.39 8.82
CA LYS A 88 0.90 -2.51 10.29
C LYS A 88 1.98 -1.69 11.01
N HIS A 89 3.22 -1.72 10.54
CA HIS A 89 4.35 -1.20 11.32
C HIS A 89 4.86 0.17 10.86
N PHE A 90 4.71 0.50 9.58
CA PHE A 90 5.17 1.78 9.04
C PHE A 90 4.01 2.77 8.87
N PHE A 91 2.94 2.37 8.20
CA PHE A 91 1.79 3.26 7.96
C PHE A 91 1.02 3.58 9.25
N HIS A 92 0.96 2.62 10.19
CA HIS A 92 0.41 2.76 11.54
C HIS A 92 1.51 2.85 12.63
N MET A 93 2.69 3.39 12.30
CA MET A 93 3.74 3.61 13.30
C MET A 93 3.23 4.53 14.44
N GLU A 94 3.58 4.23 15.69
CA GLU A 94 3.22 5.08 16.81
C GLU A 94 3.95 6.43 16.72
N PRO A 95 3.23 7.57 16.74
CA PRO A 95 3.83 8.90 16.64
C PRO A 95 4.37 9.35 18.00
N ASP A 96 5.50 8.79 18.44
CA ASP A 96 6.14 9.13 19.73
C ASP A 96 6.93 10.45 19.72
N ASN A 97 7.04 11.10 18.56
CA ASN A 97 7.66 12.41 18.38
C ASN A 97 7.10 13.14 17.16
N SER A 98 7.40 14.43 17.04
CA SER A 98 6.85 15.30 15.99
C SER A 98 7.29 14.92 14.56
N ILE A 99 8.42 14.25 14.39
CA ILE A 99 8.88 13.78 13.09
C ILE A 99 8.06 12.56 12.67
N LYS A 100 7.91 11.58 13.56
CA LYS A 100 7.07 10.41 13.30
C LYS A 100 5.60 10.79 13.10
N ASP A 101 5.08 11.71 13.89
CA ASP A 101 3.72 12.25 13.73
C ASP A 101 3.49 12.80 12.32
N LYS A 102 4.38 13.68 11.85
CA LYS A 102 4.30 14.24 10.49
C LYS A 102 4.46 13.17 9.42
N LEU A 103 5.40 12.24 9.60
CA LEU A 103 5.67 11.17 8.64
C LEU A 103 4.47 10.23 8.52
N GLN A 104 4.03 9.65 9.64
CA GLN A 104 2.84 8.79 9.75
C GLN A 104 1.65 9.48 9.09
N TYR A 105 1.36 10.72 9.50
CA TYR A 105 0.23 11.46 8.94
C TYR A 105 0.32 11.61 7.42
N SER A 106 1.51 11.92 6.91
CA SER A 106 1.74 12.10 5.47
C SER A 106 1.65 10.80 4.68
N VAL A 107 2.10 9.67 5.23
CA VAL A 107 2.09 8.38 4.53
C VAL A 107 0.73 7.69 4.58
N HIS A 108 -0.05 7.87 5.66
CA HIS A 108 -1.31 7.15 5.82
C HIS A 108 -2.38 7.85 6.67
N GLY A 109 -2.02 8.77 7.57
CA GLY A 109 -3.03 9.47 8.40
C GLY A 109 -4.02 10.31 7.58
N VAL A 110 -3.57 10.98 6.51
CA VAL A 110 -4.46 11.68 5.56
C VAL A 110 -5.50 10.76 4.95
N HIS A 111 -5.10 9.53 4.63
CA HIS A 111 -6.00 8.55 4.06
C HIS A 111 -7.04 8.07 5.09
N HIS A 112 -6.66 7.94 6.36
CA HIS A 112 -7.63 7.66 7.43
C HIS A 112 -8.61 8.79 7.69
N ASP A 113 -8.16 10.05 7.57
CA ASP A 113 -9.05 11.20 7.70
C ASP A 113 -9.97 11.34 6.49
N TYR A 114 -9.47 11.08 5.27
CA TYR A 114 -10.20 11.29 4.01
C TYR A 114 -10.17 10.04 3.11
N PRO A 115 -10.80 8.92 3.52
CA PRO A 115 -10.64 7.62 2.85
C PRO A 115 -11.22 7.59 1.43
N ARG A 116 -12.10 8.54 1.09
CA ARG A 116 -12.69 8.65 -0.25
C ARG A 116 -12.02 9.70 -1.15
N ASP A 117 -10.98 10.38 -0.68
CA ASP A 117 -10.16 11.24 -1.54
C ASP A 117 -9.31 10.38 -2.49
N LYS A 118 -9.81 10.26 -3.72
CA LYS A 118 -9.25 9.38 -4.75
C LYS A 118 -7.87 9.83 -5.24
N ASP A 119 -7.57 11.12 -5.13
CA ASP A 119 -6.33 11.70 -5.64
C ASP A 119 -5.18 11.58 -4.62
N ARG A 120 -5.48 11.18 -3.38
CA ARG A 120 -4.49 11.04 -2.31
C ARG A 120 -4.29 9.60 -1.82
N LEU A 121 -4.85 8.63 -2.55
CA LEU A 121 -4.72 7.21 -2.23
C LEU A 121 -3.36 6.64 -2.69
N ALA A 122 -2.92 7.05 -3.89
CA ALA A 122 -1.66 6.58 -4.47
C ALA A 122 -0.50 7.55 -4.20
N MET A 123 0.70 6.99 -4.01
CA MET A 123 1.91 7.78 -3.92
C MET A 123 2.20 8.53 -5.23
N PRO A 124 2.84 9.72 -5.16
CA PRO A 124 3.28 10.45 -6.34
C PRO A 124 4.09 9.59 -7.32
N PRO A 125 3.94 9.78 -8.65
CA PRO A 125 4.58 8.92 -9.65
C PRO A 125 6.11 8.88 -9.53
N PHE A 126 6.73 10.02 -9.20
CA PHE A 126 8.19 10.08 -9.03
C PHE A 126 8.68 9.27 -7.83
N VAL A 127 7.93 9.26 -6.72
CA VAL A 127 8.22 8.42 -5.54
C VAL A 127 8.04 6.95 -5.91
N SER A 128 6.96 6.64 -6.61
CA SER A 128 6.67 5.28 -7.09
C SER A 128 7.76 4.74 -8.02
N ALA A 129 8.27 5.57 -8.94
CA ALA A 129 9.37 5.21 -9.84
C ALA A 129 10.69 5.00 -9.08
N PHE A 130 10.98 5.85 -8.08
CA PHE A 130 12.15 5.70 -7.23
C PHE A 130 12.13 4.39 -6.44
N TYR A 131 10.97 3.98 -5.91
CA TYR A 131 10.85 2.68 -5.24
C TYR A 131 11.02 1.50 -6.20
N ALA A 132 10.46 1.57 -7.42
CA ALA A 132 10.69 0.53 -8.43
C ALA A 132 12.19 0.36 -8.74
N PHE A 133 12.92 1.47 -8.84
CA PHE A 133 14.37 1.45 -9.03
C PHE A 133 15.10 0.81 -7.84
N ILE A 134 14.76 1.20 -6.60
CA ILE A 134 15.34 0.58 -5.39
C ILE A 134 15.09 -0.93 -5.37
N PHE A 135 13.85 -1.37 -5.63
CA PHE A 135 13.51 -2.79 -5.66
C PHE A 135 14.29 -3.54 -6.73
N TYR A 136 14.40 -2.98 -7.93
CA TYR A 136 15.23 -3.58 -8.98
C TYR A 136 16.68 -3.76 -8.54
N VAL A 137 17.32 -2.73 -7.95
CA VAL A 137 18.71 -2.79 -7.49
C VAL A 137 18.87 -3.82 -6.36
N VAL A 138 18.00 -3.78 -5.36
CA VAL A 138 18.06 -4.68 -4.20
C VAL A 138 17.84 -6.13 -4.62
N PHE A 139 16.83 -6.40 -5.44
CA PHE A 139 16.58 -7.76 -5.92
C PHE A 139 17.72 -8.25 -6.80
N THR A 140 18.20 -7.43 -7.75
CA THR A 140 19.35 -7.80 -8.58
C THR A 140 20.57 -8.13 -7.74
N PHE A 141 20.85 -7.36 -6.69
CA PHE A 141 21.95 -7.63 -5.77
C PHE A 141 21.79 -8.96 -5.01
N ILE A 142 20.57 -9.29 -4.57
CA ILE A 142 20.31 -10.50 -3.77
C ILE A 142 20.25 -11.77 -4.62
N MET A 143 19.66 -11.70 -5.82
CA MET A 143 19.28 -12.90 -6.59
C MET A 143 19.72 -12.88 -8.06
N GLY A 144 20.47 -11.86 -8.52
CA GLY A 144 20.95 -11.78 -9.90
C GLY A 144 19.82 -11.82 -10.92
N ASP A 145 19.99 -12.62 -11.97
CA ASP A 145 19.02 -12.76 -13.08
C ASP A 145 17.61 -13.15 -12.64
N PHE A 146 17.46 -13.84 -11.50
CA PHE A 146 16.13 -14.17 -10.96
C PHE A 146 15.32 -12.91 -10.62
N ALA A 147 15.97 -11.76 -10.40
CA ALA A 147 15.31 -10.50 -10.12
C ALA A 147 14.40 -10.07 -11.28
N LEU A 148 14.76 -10.41 -12.52
CA LEU A 148 13.96 -10.08 -13.71
C LEU A 148 12.62 -10.83 -13.75
N TYR A 149 12.51 -11.97 -13.04
CA TYR A 149 11.25 -12.70 -12.82
C TYR A 149 10.57 -12.30 -11.50
N PHE A 150 11.34 -12.06 -10.44
CA PHE A 150 10.79 -11.71 -9.12
C PHE A 150 10.14 -10.33 -9.11
N LEU A 151 10.80 -9.33 -9.72
CA LEU A 151 10.34 -7.95 -9.77
C LEU A 151 8.94 -7.83 -10.43
N PRO A 152 8.65 -8.45 -11.60
CA PRO A 152 7.30 -8.47 -12.15
C PRO A 152 6.25 -9.01 -11.19
N GLY A 153 6.52 -10.11 -10.49
CA GLY A 153 5.60 -10.67 -9.50
C GLY A 153 5.32 -9.72 -8.35
N PHE A 154 6.38 -9.09 -7.83
CA PHE A 154 6.29 -8.12 -6.74
C PHE A 154 5.53 -6.85 -7.15
N LEU A 155 5.87 -6.27 -8.31
CA LEU A 155 5.21 -5.07 -8.83
C LEU A 155 3.77 -5.33 -9.27
N PHE A 156 3.47 -6.52 -9.81
CA PHE A 156 2.10 -6.95 -10.06
C PHE A 156 1.30 -6.99 -8.75
N GLY A 157 1.87 -7.56 -7.69
CA GLY A 157 1.28 -7.54 -6.36
C GLY A 157 0.95 -6.12 -5.90
N TYR A 158 1.90 -5.20 -6.03
CA TYR A 158 1.69 -3.79 -5.67
C TYR A 158 0.59 -3.10 -6.49
N ALA A 159 0.59 -3.31 -7.81
CA ALA A 159 -0.46 -2.76 -8.68
C ALA A 159 -1.85 -3.34 -8.33
N ALA A 160 -1.93 -4.65 -8.03
CA ALA A 160 -3.15 -5.30 -7.59
C ALA A 160 -3.64 -4.74 -6.24
N TYR A 161 -2.73 -4.55 -5.27
CA TYR A 161 -3.02 -3.88 -4.00
C TYR A 161 -3.61 -2.49 -4.23
N LEU A 162 -2.99 -1.65 -5.06
CA LEU A 162 -3.49 -0.31 -5.39
C LEU A 162 -4.90 -0.36 -6.00
N GLY A 163 -5.14 -1.30 -6.91
CA GLY A 163 -6.45 -1.50 -7.53
C GLY A 163 -7.52 -1.94 -6.52
N VAL A 164 -7.20 -2.91 -5.65
CA VAL A 164 -8.11 -3.37 -4.59
C VAL A 164 -8.38 -2.24 -3.59
N HIS A 165 -7.34 -1.55 -3.13
CA HIS A 165 -7.44 -0.45 -2.17
C HIS A 165 -8.32 0.68 -2.71
N TYR A 166 -8.12 1.07 -3.96
CA TYR A 166 -9.02 2.02 -4.62
C TYR A 166 -10.46 1.48 -4.68
N ALA A 167 -10.64 0.21 -5.06
CA ALA A 167 -11.97 -0.37 -5.24
C ALA A 167 -12.78 -0.45 -3.94
N VAL A 168 -12.15 -0.77 -2.81
CA VAL A 168 -12.82 -0.86 -1.50
C VAL A 168 -13.35 0.50 -1.02
N HIS A 169 -12.75 1.61 -1.45
CA HIS A 169 -13.24 2.96 -1.16
C HIS A 169 -14.15 3.54 -2.25
N ALA A 170 -13.97 3.15 -3.50
CA ALA A 170 -14.67 3.76 -4.63
C ALA A 170 -15.97 3.06 -5.01
N PHE A 171 -16.09 1.75 -4.78
CA PHE A 171 -17.20 0.93 -5.28
C PHE A 171 -17.96 0.19 -4.19
N GLN A 172 -19.14 -0.29 -4.54
CA GLN A 172 -19.93 -1.17 -3.68
C GLN A 172 -19.28 -2.57 -3.58
N PRO A 173 -19.39 -3.24 -2.43
CA PRO A 173 -18.84 -4.57 -2.26
C PRO A 173 -19.46 -5.58 -3.25
N PRO A 174 -18.67 -6.51 -3.79
CA PRO A 174 -19.19 -7.57 -4.65
C PRO A 174 -20.08 -8.53 -3.84
N LYS A 175 -20.97 -9.27 -4.54
CA LYS A 175 -21.85 -10.29 -3.94
C LYS A 175 -21.20 -11.68 -3.91
N ASN A 176 -19.91 -11.75 -3.59
CA ASN A 176 -19.15 -13.00 -3.52
C ASN A 176 -18.16 -12.97 -2.35
N PHE A 177 -17.25 -13.96 -2.28
CA PHE A 177 -16.30 -14.09 -1.18
C PHE A 177 -15.35 -12.88 -1.03
N LEU A 178 -15.09 -12.11 -2.10
CA LEU A 178 -14.24 -10.92 -2.07
C LEU A 178 -14.84 -9.77 -1.25
N LYS A 179 -16.13 -9.83 -0.91
CA LYS A 179 -16.79 -8.86 -0.01
C LYS A 179 -16.02 -8.66 1.30
N ILE A 180 -15.30 -9.68 1.75
CA ILE A 180 -14.50 -9.59 2.98
C ILE A 180 -13.48 -8.45 2.94
N LEU A 181 -12.92 -8.11 1.78
CA LEU A 181 -11.93 -7.03 1.64
C LEU A 181 -12.56 -5.66 1.94
N TRP A 182 -13.77 -5.41 1.41
CA TRP A 182 -14.53 -4.19 1.73
C TRP A 182 -14.91 -4.12 3.20
N VAL A 183 -15.39 -5.23 3.77
CA VAL A 183 -15.83 -5.27 5.17
C VAL A 183 -14.65 -5.04 6.10
N ASN A 184 -13.56 -5.79 5.93
CA ASN A 184 -12.37 -5.69 6.76
C ASN A 184 -11.76 -4.29 6.68
N HIS A 185 -11.62 -3.73 5.48
CA HIS A 185 -11.04 -2.41 5.32
C HIS A 185 -11.95 -1.29 5.84
N ALA A 186 -13.28 -1.46 5.77
CA ALA A 186 -14.21 -0.55 6.45
C ALA A 186 -14.08 -0.66 7.98
N VAL A 187 -13.94 -1.85 8.55
CA VAL A 187 -13.68 -1.99 9.99
C VAL A 187 -12.38 -1.27 10.36
N HIS A 188 -11.33 -1.45 9.57
CA HIS A 188 -10.04 -0.80 9.77
C HIS A 188 -10.15 0.74 9.83
N HIS A 189 -10.86 1.35 8.88
CA HIS A 189 -10.98 2.82 8.82
C HIS A 189 -11.98 3.42 9.80
N TYR A 190 -13.10 2.74 10.07
CA TYR A 190 -14.25 3.35 10.75
C TYR A 190 -14.48 2.82 12.17
N LYS A 191 -13.80 1.75 12.59
CA LYS A 191 -14.06 1.11 13.89
C LYS A 191 -12.79 0.83 14.69
N ASP A 192 -11.82 0.14 14.12
CA ASP A 192 -10.62 -0.30 14.82
C ASP A 192 -9.40 -0.28 13.88
N PRO A 193 -8.52 0.73 13.97
CA PRO A 193 -7.36 0.84 13.10
C PRO A 193 -6.25 -0.18 13.40
N ASP A 194 -6.36 -0.95 14.50
CA ASP A 194 -5.35 -1.93 14.93
C ASP A 194 -5.61 -3.36 14.44
N VAL A 195 -6.55 -3.52 13.51
CA VAL A 195 -6.91 -4.82 12.88
C VAL A 195 -7.04 -4.68 11.36
N ALA A 196 -7.11 -5.80 10.65
CA ALA A 196 -7.32 -5.87 9.20
C ALA A 196 -6.31 -5.06 8.39
N PHE A 197 -5.02 -5.35 8.59
CA PHE A 197 -3.93 -4.69 7.87
C PHE A 197 -3.77 -5.23 6.44
N GLY A 198 -4.25 -6.42 6.13
CA GLY A 198 -4.28 -6.95 4.76
C GLY A 198 -5.38 -6.29 3.95
N VAL A 199 -5.00 -5.53 2.92
CA VAL A 199 -5.94 -4.83 2.01
C VAL A 199 -6.24 -5.70 0.79
N SER A 200 -5.21 -6.31 0.19
CA SER A 200 -5.35 -7.20 -0.98
C SER A 200 -5.86 -8.59 -0.60
N SER A 201 -5.58 -9.05 0.62
CA SER A 201 -5.94 -10.37 1.13
C SER A 201 -5.88 -10.41 2.67
N PRO A 202 -6.80 -11.11 3.35
CA PRO A 202 -6.76 -11.29 4.81
C PRO A 202 -5.74 -12.35 5.26
N LEU A 203 -4.97 -12.96 4.35
CA LEU A 203 -4.06 -14.08 4.64
C LEU A 203 -3.17 -13.82 5.87
N TRP A 204 -2.47 -12.68 5.87
CA TRP A 204 -1.53 -12.34 6.93
C TRP A 204 -2.22 -11.90 8.22
N ASP A 205 -3.43 -11.34 8.15
CA ASP A 205 -4.25 -11.09 9.34
C ASP A 205 -4.65 -12.40 10.04
N TYR A 206 -4.99 -13.44 9.28
CA TYR A 206 -5.26 -14.76 9.85
C TYR A 206 -4.01 -15.38 10.48
N ILE A 207 -2.88 -15.36 9.77
CA ILE A 207 -1.63 -15.98 10.23
C ILE A 207 -1.07 -15.25 11.47
N LEU A 208 -1.13 -13.93 11.49
CA LEU A 208 -0.49 -13.08 12.50
C LEU A 208 -1.48 -12.51 13.54
N GLY A 209 -2.74 -12.96 13.50
CA GLY A 209 -3.71 -12.73 14.57
C GLY A 209 -4.28 -11.32 14.64
N THR A 210 -4.45 -10.63 13.51
CA THR A 210 -5.01 -9.27 13.43
C THR A 210 -6.36 -9.22 12.72
N MET A 211 -7.07 -10.35 12.63
CA MET A 211 -8.44 -10.38 12.11
C MET A 211 -9.40 -9.58 13.00
N PRO A 212 -10.31 -8.77 12.43
CA PRO A 212 -11.35 -8.12 13.20
C PRO A 212 -12.18 -9.13 14.00
N ARG A 213 -12.45 -8.80 15.27
CA ARG A 213 -13.36 -9.59 16.08
C ARG A 213 -14.76 -9.46 15.47
N LYS A 214 -15.42 -10.61 15.25
CA LYS A 214 -16.87 -10.59 15.03
C LYS A 214 -17.49 -10.19 16.36
N ASP A 215 -18.15 -9.03 16.40
CA ASP A 215 -19.03 -8.73 17.52
C ASP A 215 -20.06 -9.88 17.59
N LYS A 216 -20.22 -10.47 18.79
CA LYS A 216 -21.23 -11.49 19.03
C LYS A 216 -22.62 -10.87 19.07
#